data_AF-A0A929ZHC4-F1
#
_entry.id   AF-A0A929ZHC4-F1
#
_cell.length_a   1.000
_cell.length_b   1.000
_cell.length_c   1.000
_cell.angle_alpha   90.00
_cell.angle_beta   90.00
_cell.angle_gamma   90.00
#
_symmetry.space_group_name_H-M   'P 1'
#
loop_
_entity.id
_entity.type
_entity.pdbx_description
1 polymer ?
#
loop_
_entity_poly.entity_id
_entity_poly.type
_entity_poly.pdbx_seq_one_letter_code
_entity_poly.pdbx_strand_id
1 'polypeptide(L)'
;IGDCLIREAADGTDTYELNRNLVLTEGAKADSVPNLEIENGEIEGAGHASATGRFDDEQLFYLMSRGVPEHEARRLVVRGFFAELINQIGVPEVVDHLMATVEAELAKSRNN
;
A
#
# COMPACT_ATOMS: atom_id res chain seq x y z
N ILE A 1 7.44 -2.33 10.09
CA ILE A 1 8.26 -1.53 11.04
C ILE A 1 9.04 -0.56 10.17
N GLY A 2 8.91 0.73 10.44
CA GLY A 2 9.67 1.80 9.78
C GLY A 2 10.36 2.61 10.85
N ASP A 3 11.61 3.00 10.62
CA ASP A 3 12.38 3.85 11.53
C ASP A 3 12.90 5.06 10.73
N CYS A 4 12.52 6.27 11.16
CA CYS A 4 13.00 7.52 10.60
C CYS A 4 13.74 8.30 11.69
N LEU A 5 15.04 8.59 11.45
CA LEU A 5 15.88 9.39 12.34
C LEU A 5 16.24 10.71 11.64
N ILE A 6 15.85 11.83 12.24
CA ILE A 6 16.26 13.17 11.86
C ILE A 6 17.38 13.60 12.81
N ARG A 7 18.62 13.64 12.30
CA ARG A 7 19.81 14.03 13.07
C ARG A 7 19.84 15.52 13.37
N GLU A 8 20.56 15.90 14.42
CA GLU A 8 20.75 17.30 14.85
C GLU A 8 21.17 18.26 13.70
N ALA A 9 22.01 17.81 12.76
CA ALA A 9 22.48 18.64 11.64
C ALA A 9 21.54 18.70 10.41
N ALA A 10 20.33 18.11 10.50
CA ALA A 10 19.40 17.95 9.38
C ALA A 10 18.38 19.10 9.29
N ASP A 11 18.88 20.34 9.21
CA ASP A 11 18.05 21.55 9.15
C ASP A 11 17.16 21.57 7.89
N GLY A 12 15.94 22.08 8.03
CA GLY A 12 14.97 22.21 6.95
C GLY A 12 14.37 20.87 6.49
N THR A 13 14.47 19.80 7.28
CA THR A 13 13.89 18.50 6.90
C THR A 13 12.36 18.59 6.79
N ASP A 14 11.81 18.10 5.69
CA ASP A 14 10.38 17.78 5.51
C ASP A 14 10.26 16.30 5.10
N THR A 15 9.57 15.50 5.92
CA THR A 15 9.45 14.06 5.68
C THR A 15 8.07 13.52 6.07
N TYR A 16 7.61 12.53 5.31
CA TYR A 16 6.34 11.86 5.56
C TYR A 16 6.43 10.37 5.24
N GLU A 17 6.14 9.52 6.24
CA GLU A 17 6.04 8.07 6.05
C GLU A 17 4.57 7.64 5.94
N LEU A 18 4.24 6.84 4.91
CA LEU A 18 2.92 6.26 4.75
C LEU A 18 3.00 4.74 4.60
N ASN A 19 2.37 4.03 5.53
CA ASN A 19 2.23 2.59 5.47
C ASN A 19 0.77 2.23 5.16
N ARG A 20 0.52 1.59 4.01
CA ARG A 20 -0.80 1.07 3.63
C ARG A 20 -0.74 -0.45 3.54
N ASN A 21 -1.56 -1.11 4.33
CA ASN A 21 -1.70 -2.57 4.32
C ASN A 21 -3.07 -2.96 3.78
N LEU A 22 -3.11 -3.98 2.92
CA LEU A 22 -4.34 -4.61 2.47
C LEU A 22 -4.39 -6.06 2.95
N VAL A 23 -5.34 -6.37 3.82
CA VAL A 23 -5.52 -7.70 4.38
C VAL A 23 -6.49 -8.50 3.51
N LEU A 24 -6.00 -9.61 2.95
CA LEU A 24 -6.69 -10.36 1.90
C LEU A 24 -7.56 -11.53 2.41
N THR A 25 -7.24 -12.09 3.57
CA THR A 25 -7.89 -13.29 4.11
C THR A 25 -8.38 -13.05 5.54
N GLU A 26 -9.41 -13.80 5.93
CA GLU A 26 -9.90 -13.78 7.30
C GLU A 26 -8.82 -14.32 8.26
N GLY A 27 -8.54 -13.58 9.33
CA GLY A 27 -7.48 -13.91 10.30
C GLY A 27 -6.08 -13.42 9.94
N ALA A 28 -5.85 -12.89 8.73
CA ALA A 28 -4.59 -12.21 8.43
C ALA A 28 -4.46 -10.90 9.23
N LYS A 29 -3.24 -10.64 9.70
CA LYS A 29 -2.91 -9.48 10.53
C LYS A 29 -1.78 -8.70 9.88
N ALA A 30 -1.94 -7.39 9.82
CA ALA A 30 -0.87 -6.47 9.44
C ALA A 30 -0.54 -5.58 10.64
N ASP A 31 0.65 -5.79 11.19
CA ASP A 31 1.18 -4.96 12.28
C ASP A 31 2.10 -3.90 11.70
N SER A 32 1.73 -2.64 11.89
CA SER A 32 2.48 -1.48 11.42
C SER A 32 2.86 -0.61 12.61
N VAL A 33 4.17 -0.42 12.78
CA VAL A 33 4.77 0.37 13.86
C VAL A 33 5.80 1.28 13.19
N PRO A 34 5.41 2.51 12.81
CA PRO A 34 6.34 3.54 12.38
C PRO A 34 6.94 4.24 13.60
N ASN A 35 8.25 4.44 13.60
CA ASN A 35 8.98 5.13 14.65
C ASN A 35 9.68 6.36 14.05
N LEU A 36 9.55 7.49 14.74
CA LEU A 36 10.09 8.76 14.31
C LEU A 36 10.88 9.36 15.46
N GLU A 37 12.18 9.51 15.27
CA GLU A 37 13.12 10.10 16.22
C GLU A 37 13.67 11.41 15.64
N ILE A 38 13.48 12.51 16.38
CA ILE A 38 13.83 13.85 15.92
C ILE A 38 14.78 14.49 16.93
N GLU A 39 16.01 14.71 16.49
CA GLU A 39 17.07 15.36 17.28
C GLU A 39 17.25 16.85 16.90
N ASN A 40 16.49 17.34 15.91
CA ASN A 40 16.60 18.72 15.41
C ASN A 40 15.27 19.48 15.56
N GLY A 41 15.33 20.71 16.10
CA GLY A 41 14.19 21.61 16.23
C GLY A 41 13.91 22.50 15.00
N GLU A 42 14.86 22.60 14.07
CA GLU A 42 14.77 23.41 12.84
C GLU A 42 14.32 22.56 11.65
N ILE A 43 13.16 21.91 11.77
CA ILE A 43 12.55 21.13 10.67
C ILE A 43 11.30 21.83 10.13
N GLU A 44 10.98 21.60 8.85
CA GLU A 44 9.75 22.09 8.24
C GLU A 44 8.55 21.19 8.58
N GLY A 45 8.77 19.87 8.63
CA GLY A 45 7.73 18.90 8.91
C GLY A 45 8.25 17.49 9.11
N ALA A 46 7.60 16.73 9.98
CA ALA A 46 7.81 15.29 10.07
C ALA A 46 6.49 14.62 10.47
N GLY A 47 6.09 13.59 9.72
CA GLY A 47 4.87 12.86 9.99
C GLY A 47 4.95 11.40 9.59
N HIS A 48 4.08 10.60 10.20
CA HIS A 48 3.78 9.26 9.72
C HIS A 48 2.28 9.02 9.70
N ALA A 49 1.84 8.11 8.85
CA ALA A 49 0.51 7.55 8.89
C ALA A 49 0.54 6.06 8.58
N SER A 50 -0.33 5.32 9.25
CA SER A 50 -0.50 3.90 8.98
C SER A 50 -1.98 3.61 8.82
N ALA A 51 -2.34 3.01 7.69
CA ALA A 51 -3.69 2.57 7.39
C ALA A 51 -3.67 1.06 7.06
N THR A 52 -4.54 0.32 7.72
CA THR A 52 -4.77 -1.10 7.41
C THR A 52 -6.20 -1.24 6.92
N GLY A 53 -6.34 -1.48 5.61
CA GLY A 53 -7.61 -1.83 4.99
C GLY A 53 -7.82 -3.33 4.96
N ARG A 54 -9.05 -3.77 5.17
CA ARG A 54 -9.50 -5.06 4.66
C ARG A 54 -10.09 -4.85 3.27
N PHE A 55 -10.40 -5.93 2.57
CA PHE A 55 -11.38 -5.84 1.49
C PHE A 55 -12.59 -5.06 2.00
N ASP A 56 -12.92 -3.97 1.32
CA ASP A 56 -14.16 -3.25 1.59
C ASP A 56 -15.29 -4.11 1.01
N ASP A 57 -16.04 -4.76 1.89
CA ASP A 57 -17.18 -5.60 1.53
C ASP A 57 -18.18 -4.82 0.67
N GLU A 58 -18.26 -3.50 0.82
CA GLU A 58 -19.10 -2.63 -0.02
C GLU A 58 -18.56 -2.50 -1.44
N GLN A 59 -17.24 -2.35 -1.63
CA GLN A 59 -16.61 -2.34 -2.95
C GLN A 59 -16.74 -3.69 -3.67
N LEU A 60 -16.54 -4.77 -2.92
CA LEU A 60 -16.72 -6.14 -3.41
C LEU A 60 -18.16 -6.41 -3.81
N PHE A 61 -19.10 -6.08 -2.93
CA PHE A 61 -20.53 -6.17 -3.17
C PHE A 61 -20.93 -5.32 -4.38
N TYR A 62 -20.40 -4.11 -4.51
CA TYR A 62 -20.67 -3.24 -5.65
C TYR A 62 -20.23 -3.88 -6.97
N LEU A 63 -19.00 -4.39 -7.06
CA LEU A 63 -18.52 -5.08 -8.26
C LEU A 63 -19.36 -6.33 -8.57
N MET A 64 -19.67 -7.13 -7.55
CA MET A 64 -20.51 -8.32 -7.69
C MET A 64 -21.94 -7.99 -8.13
N SER A 65 -22.52 -6.89 -7.64
CA SER A 65 -23.85 -6.42 -8.05
C SER A 65 -23.91 -6.04 -9.53
N ARG A 66 -22.76 -5.75 -10.15
CA ARG A 66 -22.61 -5.48 -11.58
C ARG A 66 -22.32 -6.75 -12.40
N GLY A 67 -22.39 -7.93 -11.79
CA GLY A 67 -22.20 -9.22 -12.43
C GLY A 67 -20.74 -9.68 -12.49
N VAL A 68 -19.81 -8.99 -11.82
CA VAL A 68 -18.41 -9.43 -11.72
C VAL A 68 -18.33 -10.59 -10.73
N PRO A 69 -17.80 -11.77 -11.11
CA PRO A 69 -17.59 -12.87 -10.18
C PRO A 69 -16.72 -12.44 -8.99
N GLU A 70 -17.01 -12.94 -7.79
CA GLU A 70 -16.30 -12.54 -6.56
C GLU A 70 -14.77 -12.63 -6.71
N HIS A 71 -14.26 -13.71 -7.31
CA HIS A 71 -12.83 -13.90 -7.54
C HIS A 71 -12.22 -12.83 -8.46
N GLU A 72 -12.95 -12.38 -9.48
CA GLU A 72 -12.51 -11.27 -10.34
C GLU A 72 -12.61 -9.93 -9.62
N ALA A 73 -13.68 -9.72 -8.84
CA ALA A 73 -13.84 -8.51 -8.02
C ALA A 73 -12.68 -8.35 -7.04
N ARG A 74 -12.28 -9.43 -6.35
CA ARG A 74 -11.11 -9.44 -5.46
C ARG A 74 -9.84 -9.06 -6.21
N ARG A 75 -9.62 -9.65 -7.39
CA ARG A 75 -8.46 -9.35 -8.23
C ARG A 75 -8.42 -7.87 -8.63
N LEU A 76 -9.55 -7.29 -9.01
CA LEU A 76 -9.64 -5.89 -9.44
C LEU A 76 -9.31 -4.91 -8.31
N VAL A 77 -9.78 -5.17 -7.09
CA VAL A 77 -9.47 -4.33 -5.92
C VAL A 77 -7.99 -4.39 -5.58
N VAL A 78 -7.38 -5.59 -5.52
CA VAL A 78 -5.93 -5.72 -5.23
C VAL A 78 -5.08 -5.08 -6.32
N ARG A 79 -5.47 -5.27 -7.59
CA ARG A 79 -4.83 -4.61 -8.73
C ARG A 79 -4.91 -3.09 -8.60
N GLY A 80 -6.07 -2.54 -8.25
CA GLY A 80 -6.28 -1.11 -8.05
C GLY A 80 -5.40 -0.55 -6.93
N PHE A 81 -5.29 -1.28 -5.80
CA PHE A 81 -4.45 -0.92 -4.67
C PHE A 81 -2.97 -0.75 -5.06
N PHE A 82 -2.40 -1.70 -5.81
CA PHE A 82 -1.01 -1.59 -6.26
C PHE A 82 -0.82 -0.61 -7.43
N ALA A 83 -1.81 -0.48 -8.32
CA ALA A 83 -1.73 0.42 -9.46
C ALA A 83 -1.54 1.88 -9.03
N GLU A 84 -2.16 2.31 -7.93
CA GLU A 84 -1.97 3.67 -7.39
C GLU A 84 -0.50 4.00 -7.11
N LEU A 85 0.25 3.06 -6.51
CA LEU A 85 1.66 3.23 -6.20
C LEU A 85 2.54 3.04 -7.44
N ILE A 86 2.32 1.96 -8.19
CA ILE A 86 3.17 1.60 -9.34
C ILE A 86 3.11 2.70 -10.40
N ASN A 87 1.94 3.29 -10.66
CA ASN A 87 1.80 4.34 -11.67
C ASN A 87 2.59 5.62 -11.34
N GLN A 88 2.95 5.86 -10.07
CA GLN A 88 3.75 7.02 -9.68
C GLN A 88 5.22 6.93 -10.14
N ILE A 89 5.69 5.72 -10.49
CA ILE A 89 7.07 5.50 -10.96
C ILE A 89 7.33 6.24 -12.28
N GLY A 90 6.32 6.40 -13.13
CA GLY A 90 6.41 7.21 -14.36
C GLY A 90 7.29 6.63 -15.49
N VAL A 91 7.93 5.47 -15.28
CA VAL A 91 8.73 4.76 -16.29
C VAL A 91 7.90 3.61 -16.85
N PRO A 92 7.40 3.68 -18.11
CA PRO A 92 6.45 2.72 -18.65
C PRO A 92 6.90 1.27 -18.56
N GLU A 93 8.16 0.98 -18.90
CA GLU A 93 8.71 -0.38 -18.86
C GLU A 93 8.71 -0.97 -17.44
N VAL A 94 8.99 -0.15 -16.43
CA VAL A 94 8.99 -0.58 -15.02
C VAL A 94 7.55 -0.78 -14.54
N VAL A 95 6.64 0.12 -14.91
CA VAL A 95 5.21 0.01 -14.60
C VAL A 95 4.63 -1.27 -15.17
N ASP A 96 4.86 -1.54 -16.45
CA ASP A 96 4.36 -2.74 -17.13
C ASP A 96 4.91 -4.02 -16.51
N HIS A 97 6.22 -4.04 -16.20
CA HIS A 97 6.86 -5.19 -15.56
C HIS A 97 6.30 -5.48 -14.16
N LEU A 98 6.13 -4.44 -13.34
CA LEU A 98 5.60 -4.59 -11.97
C LEU A 98 4.12 -4.99 -11.99
N MET A 99 3.31 -4.38 -12.86
CA MET A 99 1.91 -4.75 -13.00
C MET A 99 1.76 -6.20 -13.48
N ALA A 100 2.58 -6.65 -14.44
CA ALA A 100 2.59 -8.04 -14.87
C ALA A 100 2.98 -9.00 -13.74
N THR A 101 3.92 -8.59 -12.89
CA THR A 101 4.33 -9.37 -11.71
C THR A 101 3.20 -9.50 -10.68
N VAL A 102 2.49 -8.41 -10.39
CA VAL A 102 1.30 -8.43 -9.51
C VAL A 102 0.24 -9.39 -10.05
N GLU A 103 -0.08 -9.31 -11.35
CA GLU A 103 -1.05 -10.19 -11.99
C GLU A 103 -0.63 -11.67 -11.93
N ALA A 104 0.66 -11.96 -12.10
CA ALA A 104 1.20 -13.31 -12.00
C ALA A 104 1.08 -13.89 -10.58
N GLU A 105 1.36 -13.09 -9.55
CA GLU A 105 1.20 -13.52 -8.15
C GLU A 105 -0.27 -13.75 -7.78
N LEU A 106 -1.18 -12.88 -8.23
CA LEU A 106 -2.63 -13.06 -8.05
C LEU A 106 -3.16 -14.32 -8.75
N ALA A 107 -2.58 -14.71 -9.88
CA ALA A 107 -2.94 -15.95 -10.55
C ALA A 107 -2.49 -17.21 -9.77
N LYS A 108 -1.35 -17.14 -9.05
CA LYS A 108 -0.83 -18.26 -8.24
C LYS A 108 -1.64 -18.50 -6.97
N SER A 109 -2.15 -17.44 -6.34
CA SER A 109 -2.98 -17.56 -5.12
C SER A 109 -4.32 -18.26 -5.36
N ARG A 110 -4.66 -18.58 -6.61
CA ARG A 110 -5.87 -19.30 -7.03
C ARG A 110 -5.76 -20.83 -6.87
N ASN A 111 -4.55 -21.34 -6.62
CA ASN A 111 -4.24 -22.77 -6.59
C ASN A 111 -3.97 -23.34 -5.18
N ASN A 112 -4.29 -22.58 -4.13
CA ASN A 112 -4.13 -22.98 -2.73
C ASN A 112 -5.43 -22.71 -1.98
#